data_AF-W7QLJ7-F1
#
_entry.id   AF-W7QLJ7-F1
#
_cell.length_a   1.000
_cell.length_b   1.000
_cell.length_c   1.000
_cell.angle_alpha   90.00
_cell.angle_beta   90.00
_cell.angle_gamma   90.00
#
_symmetry.space_group_name_H-M   'P 1'
#
loop_
_entity.id
_entity.type
_entity.pdbx_description
1 polymer ?
#
loop_
_entity_poly.entity_id
_entity_poly.type
_entity_poly.pdbx_seq_one_letter_code
_entity_poly.pdbx_strand_id
1 'polypeptide(L)'
;MKILTGLILIVTIAGYVLFSSDSIDAAKPQKAEVQQKQPVKIEPNNLNDEPQPTVNPTFKVESKIAQLEQKIRDRHAEITNITGPDSGKNTMRYEDNWCNAREDLTEQDQIYAAKKMEEWKLIQGERIHSSNSNNAEYLKPYIEEDIKTLIQLAKKDDVYALASIIRHPEATSKLSSKAAKRLLILGHSGSALGTLIARELVSAKHSKGTDNNKYLVSLKRALIYTEFGLMRNNVSNLVMLLSSVQQNQKDRNDGVNLADLQQIDFNEIHESAKALYQRINEYRANMGLDSFEEIDDNKEAEVDNSYKLFAYNNIVYKGIMDSPLFPTTWKSLYLKSTHCYKRYTEMHKFKLHELPAIKKEIAELKEPLVQFKQ
;
A
#
# COMPACT_ATOMS: atom_id res chain seq x y z
N MET A 1 -38.44 21.20 22.47
CA MET A 1 -37.06 20.90 22.91
C MET A 1 -36.47 19.88 21.95
N LYS A 2 -35.81 20.36 20.88
CA LYS A 2 -35.24 19.54 19.80
C LYS A 2 -33.72 19.56 19.98
N ILE A 3 -33.10 18.42 20.26
CA ILE A 3 -31.63 18.32 20.36
C ILE A 3 -31.08 17.78 19.05
N LEU A 4 -30.41 18.70 18.38
CA LEU A 4 -29.35 18.61 17.39
C LEU A 4 -28.63 17.24 17.31
N THR A 5 -28.96 16.44 16.29
CA THR A 5 -28.06 15.42 15.71
C THR A 5 -27.48 16.01 14.43
N GLY A 6 -26.28 16.56 14.53
CA GLY A 6 -25.55 17.11 13.40
C GLY A 6 -24.04 16.96 13.61
N LEU A 7 -23.36 16.55 12.53
CA LEU A 7 -21.90 16.50 12.34
C LEU A 7 -21.11 15.36 13.00
N ILE A 8 -21.03 14.23 12.29
CA ILE A 8 -19.76 13.50 12.11
C ILE A 8 -19.66 13.09 10.63
N LEU A 9 -19.20 14.01 9.78
CA LEU A 9 -18.92 13.72 8.36
C LEU A 9 -17.75 14.56 7.84
N ILE A 10 -16.62 14.58 8.55
CA ILE A 10 -15.37 15.21 8.05
C ILE A 10 -14.13 14.50 8.64
N VAL A 11 -13.78 13.27 8.22
CA VAL A 11 -12.38 12.75 8.35
C VAL A 11 -12.02 11.66 7.31
N THR A 12 -12.44 11.77 6.05
CA THR A 12 -12.02 10.80 5.00
C THR A 12 -11.23 11.40 3.84
N ILE A 13 -10.99 12.71 3.82
CA ILE A 13 -10.41 13.38 2.63
C ILE A 13 -8.87 13.38 2.63
N ALA A 14 -8.19 13.31 3.78
CA ALA A 14 -6.72 13.38 3.83
C ALA A 14 -5.99 12.10 3.37
N GLY A 15 -6.68 10.96 3.31
CA GLY A 15 -6.12 9.71 2.78
C GLY A 15 -6.25 9.58 1.26
N TYR A 16 -7.14 10.35 0.62
CA TYR A 16 -7.54 10.11 -0.77
C TYR A 16 -6.58 10.73 -1.81
N VAL A 17 -5.85 11.78 -1.44
CA VAL A 17 -4.92 12.50 -2.34
C VAL A 17 -3.67 11.66 -2.69
N LEU A 18 -3.40 10.55 -1.99
CA LEU A 18 -2.32 9.62 -2.35
C LEU A 18 -2.78 8.40 -3.17
N PHE A 19 -4.08 8.30 -3.51
CA PHE A 19 -4.64 7.18 -4.28
C PHE A 19 -5.27 7.57 -5.63
N SER A 20 -5.26 8.84 -6.02
CA SER A 20 -5.52 9.24 -7.41
C SER A 20 -4.26 9.02 -8.23
N SER A 21 -4.29 7.99 -9.08
CA SER A 21 -3.38 7.87 -10.20
C SER A 21 -3.63 9.04 -11.16
N ASP A 22 -2.91 10.14 -10.96
CA ASP A 22 -2.84 11.18 -11.98
C ASP A 22 -2.16 10.59 -13.20
N SER A 23 -3.00 10.43 -14.22
CA SER A 23 -2.67 10.27 -15.62
C SER A 23 -1.66 11.34 -16.03
N ILE A 24 -0.39 10.93 -16.15
CA ILE A 24 0.52 11.62 -17.06
C ILE A 24 0.04 11.25 -18.46
N ASP A 25 -0.65 12.18 -19.10
CA ASP A 25 -0.93 12.12 -20.53
C ASP A 25 0.41 11.91 -21.26
N ALA A 26 0.58 10.70 -21.79
CA ALA A 26 1.66 10.37 -22.68
C ALA A 26 1.44 11.16 -23.97
N ALA A 27 2.16 12.27 -24.12
CA ALA A 27 2.37 12.90 -25.40
C ALA A 27 2.88 11.82 -26.38
N LYS A 28 2.12 11.60 -27.47
CA LYS A 28 2.51 10.72 -28.57
C LYS A 28 3.91 11.09 -29.06
N PRO A 29 4.82 10.13 -29.29
CA PRO A 29 6.09 10.43 -29.91
C PRO A 29 5.85 10.91 -31.35
N GLN A 30 6.13 12.20 -31.61
CA GLN A 30 6.31 12.69 -32.97
C GLN A 30 7.53 11.99 -33.57
N LYS A 31 7.31 11.22 -34.64
CA LYS A 31 8.39 10.72 -35.50
C LYS A 31 9.10 11.92 -36.10
N ALA A 32 10.32 12.19 -35.64
CA ALA A 32 11.21 13.12 -36.31
C ALA A 32 11.69 12.49 -37.61
N GLU A 33 11.38 13.15 -38.72
CA GLU A 33 11.82 12.83 -40.06
C GLU A 33 13.32 13.13 -40.17
N VAL A 34 14.13 12.10 -40.43
CA VAL A 34 15.57 12.23 -40.62
C VAL A 34 15.82 12.86 -41.99
N GLN A 35 16.09 14.17 -42.02
CA GLN A 35 16.62 14.83 -43.22
C GLN A 35 18.08 14.44 -43.43
N GLN A 36 18.33 13.61 -44.45
CA GLN A 36 19.67 13.37 -44.98
C GLN A 36 20.24 14.66 -45.58
N LYS A 37 21.26 15.25 -44.92
CA LYS A 37 22.06 16.33 -45.51
C LYS A 37 22.99 15.77 -46.59
N GLN A 38 22.97 16.40 -47.76
CA GLN A 38 23.88 16.16 -48.88
C GLN A 38 25.35 16.46 -48.49
N PRO A 39 26.33 15.79 -49.13
CA PRO A 39 27.74 16.03 -48.88
C PRO A 39 28.19 17.36 -49.49
N VAL A 40 28.75 18.24 -48.66
CA VAL A 40 29.42 19.47 -49.09
C VAL A 40 30.82 19.11 -49.58
N LYS A 41 31.16 19.53 -50.80
CA LYS A 41 32.51 19.46 -51.38
C LYS A 41 33.46 20.34 -50.58
N ILE A 42 34.57 19.77 -50.12
CA ILE A 42 35.67 20.49 -49.47
C ILE A 42 36.68 20.88 -50.55
N GLU A 43 37.02 22.16 -50.58
CA GLU A 43 38.11 22.73 -51.38
C GLU A 43 39.38 22.78 -50.51
N PRO A 44 40.58 22.45 -51.04
CA PRO A 44 41.79 22.40 -50.23
C PRO A 44 42.43 23.78 -50.19
N ASN A 45 42.51 24.37 -49.00
CA ASN A 45 43.47 25.45 -48.76
C ASN A 45 44.43 25.06 -47.64
N ASN A 46 45.70 25.01 -48.02
CA ASN A 46 46.85 25.07 -47.15
C ASN A 46 46.76 26.31 -46.26
N LEU A 47 47.02 26.17 -44.97
CA LEU A 47 48.03 26.99 -44.28
C LEU A 47 48.31 26.41 -42.89
N ASN A 48 49.60 26.23 -42.63
CA ASN A 48 50.19 25.87 -41.36
C ASN A 48 49.73 26.84 -40.27
N ASP A 49 49.13 26.28 -39.23
CA ASP A 49 49.31 26.64 -37.83
C ASP A 49 48.59 25.55 -37.06
N GLU A 50 49.30 24.78 -36.24
CA GLU A 50 48.72 23.72 -35.41
C GLU A 50 48.05 24.39 -34.19
N PRO A 51 46.71 24.57 -34.16
CA PRO A 51 46.05 25.08 -32.98
C PRO A 51 45.85 23.86 -32.09
N GLN A 52 46.43 23.87 -30.89
CA GLN A 52 46.04 22.89 -29.88
C GLN A 52 44.50 22.86 -29.81
N PRO A 53 43.86 21.69 -29.92
CA PRO A 53 42.41 21.61 -29.97
C PRO A 53 41.87 22.11 -28.63
N THR A 54 41.48 23.37 -28.59
CA THR A 54 40.71 23.96 -27.50
C THR A 54 39.37 23.26 -27.52
N VAL A 55 39.28 22.19 -26.71
CA VAL A 55 38.07 21.40 -26.53
C VAL A 55 36.94 22.37 -26.23
N ASN A 56 36.03 22.51 -27.20
CA ASN A 56 34.94 23.48 -27.17
C ASN A 56 34.18 23.33 -25.83
N PRO A 57 34.07 24.38 -24.99
CA PRO A 57 33.43 24.31 -23.68
C PRO A 57 32.04 23.64 -23.73
N THR A 58 31.31 23.89 -24.82
CA THR A 58 30.01 23.28 -25.13
C THR A 58 30.06 21.75 -25.16
N PHE A 59 31.09 21.16 -25.77
CA PHE A 59 31.24 19.70 -25.87
C PHE A 59 31.46 19.05 -24.48
N LYS A 60 32.20 19.72 -23.59
CA LYS A 60 32.40 19.21 -22.21
C LYS A 60 31.10 19.24 -21.40
N VAL A 61 30.29 20.29 -21.56
CA VAL A 61 28.99 20.42 -20.88
C VAL A 61 27.99 19.38 -21.40
N GLU A 62 27.88 19.21 -22.71
CA GLU A 62 27.01 18.20 -23.32
C GLU A 62 27.39 16.77 -22.90
N SER A 63 28.69 16.45 -22.89
CA SER A 63 29.20 15.17 -22.41
C SER A 63 28.83 14.91 -20.94
N LYS A 64 28.96 15.93 -20.08
CA LYS A 64 28.58 15.82 -18.67
C LYS A 64 27.07 15.62 -18.48
N ILE A 65 26.24 16.33 -19.24
CA ILE A 65 24.77 16.12 -19.22
C ILE A 65 24.44 14.68 -19.64
N ALA A 66 25.04 14.17 -20.71
CA ALA A 66 24.83 12.80 -21.17
C ALA A 66 25.23 11.76 -20.10
N GLN A 67 26.33 11.98 -19.37
CA GLN A 67 26.73 11.13 -18.25
C GLN A 67 25.71 11.15 -17.10
N LEU A 68 25.15 12.31 -16.77
CA LEU A 68 24.12 12.43 -15.72
C LEU A 68 22.80 11.75 -16.13
N GLU A 69 22.39 11.90 -17.39
CA GLU A 69 21.24 11.19 -17.94
C GLU A 69 21.46 9.67 -17.97
N GLN A 70 22.67 9.22 -18.29
CA GLN A 70 23.02 7.80 -18.21
C GLN A 70 22.98 7.30 -16.76
N LYS A 71 23.51 8.07 -15.81
CA LYS A 71 23.44 7.75 -14.37
C LYS A 71 21.99 7.57 -13.89
N ILE A 72 21.06 8.41 -14.36
CA ILE A 72 19.62 8.26 -14.08
C ILE A 72 19.10 6.90 -14.59
N ARG A 73 19.43 6.55 -15.84
CA ARG A 73 19.01 5.27 -16.45
C ARG A 73 19.61 4.07 -15.73
N ASP A 74 20.91 4.10 -15.46
CA ASP A 74 21.63 3.02 -14.79
C ASP A 74 21.08 2.78 -13.38
N ARG A 75 20.86 3.85 -12.62
CA ARG A 75 20.30 3.75 -11.27
C ARG A 75 18.87 3.22 -11.28
N HIS A 76 18.04 3.68 -12.21
CA HIS A 76 16.69 3.13 -12.38
C HIS A 76 16.73 1.63 -12.70
N ALA A 77 17.60 1.21 -13.62
CA ALA A 77 17.77 -0.19 -13.99
C ALA A 77 18.30 -1.05 -12.84
N GLU A 78 19.24 -0.53 -12.04
CA GLU A 78 19.72 -1.20 -10.83
C GLU A 78 18.58 -1.48 -9.84
N ILE A 79 17.70 -0.48 -9.63
CA ILE A 79 16.56 -0.61 -8.72
C ILE A 79 15.51 -1.60 -9.26
N THR A 80 15.18 -1.57 -10.55
CA THR A 80 14.24 -2.53 -11.13
C THR A 80 14.81 -3.95 -11.09
N ASN A 81 16.11 -4.12 -11.33
CA ASN A 81 16.78 -5.42 -11.29
C ASN A 81 16.80 -6.10 -9.91
N ILE A 82 16.42 -5.41 -8.82
CA ILE A 82 16.22 -6.03 -7.49
C ILE A 82 15.26 -7.23 -7.58
N THR A 83 14.30 -7.19 -8.50
CA THR A 83 13.28 -8.22 -8.67
C THR A 83 13.57 -9.18 -9.83
N GLY A 84 14.76 -9.08 -10.42
CA GLY A 84 15.24 -9.96 -11.49
C GLY A 84 15.66 -9.19 -12.75
N PRO A 85 16.47 -9.80 -13.63
CA PRO A 85 17.07 -9.14 -14.78
C PRO A 85 16.06 -8.70 -15.85
N ASP A 86 14.85 -9.24 -15.85
CA ASP A 86 13.79 -8.89 -16.81
C ASP A 86 12.80 -7.85 -16.28
N SER A 87 12.99 -7.40 -15.04
CA SER A 87 12.18 -6.37 -14.42
C SER A 87 12.42 -4.99 -15.04
N GLY A 88 11.35 -4.21 -15.21
CA GLY A 88 11.40 -2.91 -15.87
C GLY A 88 11.45 -2.96 -17.41
N LYS A 89 11.36 -4.16 -18.01
CA LYS A 89 11.40 -4.37 -19.47
C LYS A 89 10.04 -4.68 -20.09
N ASN A 90 8.97 -4.84 -19.30
CA ASN A 90 7.65 -5.29 -19.75
C ASN A 90 7.65 -6.64 -20.48
N THR A 91 8.55 -7.55 -20.08
CA THR A 91 8.70 -8.88 -20.71
C THR A 91 8.39 -10.03 -19.76
N MET A 92 8.14 -9.74 -18.47
CA MET A 92 7.85 -10.77 -17.48
C MET A 92 6.43 -11.30 -17.66
N ARG A 93 6.26 -12.58 -17.37
CA ARG A 93 4.96 -13.24 -17.28
C ARG A 93 4.35 -13.05 -15.90
N TYR A 94 3.04 -13.26 -15.79
CA TYR A 94 2.36 -13.19 -14.49
C TYR A 94 2.98 -14.17 -13.46
N GLU A 95 3.46 -15.33 -13.90
CA GLU A 95 4.09 -16.33 -13.03
C GLU A 95 5.49 -15.93 -12.52
N ASP A 96 6.12 -14.90 -13.07
CA ASP A 96 7.45 -14.43 -12.67
C ASP A 96 7.43 -13.54 -11.42
N ASN A 97 8.59 -13.23 -10.85
CA ASN A 97 8.73 -12.43 -9.62
C ASN A 97 8.60 -10.91 -9.88
N TRP A 98 7.45 -10.48 -10.40
CA TRP A 98 7.15 -9.07 -10.65
C TRP A 98 6.66 -8.36 -9.38
N CYS A 99 6.86 -7.04 -9.33
CA CYS A 99 6.37 -6.19 -8.24
C CYS A 99 5.57 -5.01 -8.74
N ASN A 100 5.80 -4.55 -9.97
CA ASN A 100 4.98 -3.53 -10.60
C ASN A 100 4.51 -4.05 -11.96
N ALA A 101 3.24 -4.43 -12.03
CA ALA A 101 2.64 -4.96 -13.24
C ALA A 101 2.94 -4.08 -14.47
N ARG A 102 2.82 -2.75 -14.35
CA ARG A 102 3.00 -1.82 -15.48
C ARG A 102 4.44 -1.68 -15.99
N GLU A 103 5.42 -2.04 -15.15
CA GLU A 103 6.85 -1.93 -15.50
C GLU A 103 7.46 -3.30 -15.84
N ASP A 104 6.90 -4.37 -15.27
CA ASP A 104 7.48 -5.71 -15.33
C ASP A 104 6.77 -6.58 -16.36
N LEU A 105 5.44 -6.55 -16.38
CA LEU A 105 4.63 -7.54 -17.08
C LEU A 105 4.36 -7.16 -18.53
N THR A 106 4.15 -8.18 -19.36
CA THR A 106 3.53 -8.00 -20.69
C THR A 106 2.14 -7.37 -20.56
N GLU A 107 1.65 -6.69 -21.60
CA GLU A 107 0.32 -6.04 -21.56
C GLU A 107 -0.81 -7.02 -21.23
N GLN A 108 -0.75 -8.25 -21.75
CA GLN A 108 -1.73 -9.29 -21.45
C GLN A 108 -1.68 -9.71 -19.98
N ASP A 109 -0.47 -9.91 -19.45
CA ASP A 109 -0.27 -10.28 -18.04
C ASP A 109 -0.61 -9.13 -17.08
N GLN A 110 -0.49 -7.87 -17.51
CA GLN A 110 -0.96 -6.72 -16.74
C GLN A 110 -2.47 -6.78 -16.50
N ILE A 111 -3.25 -7.08 -17.55
CA ILE A 111 -4.71 -7.21 -17.46
C ILE A 111 -5.06 -8.39 -16.54
N TYR A 112 -4.37 -9.53 -16.71
CA TYR A 112 -4.58 -10.71 -15.89
C TYR A 112 -4.26 -10.46 -14.41
N ALA A 113 -3.10 -9.85 -14.11
CA ALA A 113 -2.69 -9.46 -12.77
C ALA A 113 -3.69 -8.50 -12.12
N ALA A 114 -4.22 -7.53 -12.88
CA ALA A 114 -5.24 -6.61 -12.38
C ALA A 114 -6.52 -7.34 -11.97
N LYS A 115 -6.98 -8.30 -12.80
CA LYS A 115 -8.14 -9.14 -12.50
C LYS A 115 -7.90 -10.00 -11.24
N LYS A 116 -6.74 -10.65 -11.13
CA LYS A 116 -6.40 -11.47 -9.97
C LYS A 116 -6.29 -10.65 -8.68
N MET A 117 -5.70 -9.47 -8.74
CA MET A 117 -5.67 -8.54 -7.62
C MET A 117 -7.07 -8.10 -7.18
N GLU A 118 -8.01 -7.93 -8.11
CA GLU A 118 -9.41 -7.62 -7.80
C GLU A 118 -10.14 -8.81 -7.14
N GLU A 119 -9.97 -10.02 -7.67
CA GLU A 119 -10.48 -11.27 -7.08
C GLU A 119 -9.94 -11.45 -5.65
N TRP A 120 -8.63 -11.28 -5.45
CA TRP A 120 -7.99 -11.34 -4.14
C TRP A 120 -8.59 -10.33 -3.15
N LYS A 121 -8.73 -9.07 -3.56
CA LYS A 121 -9.32 -8.01 -2.71
C LYS A 121 -10.79 -8.25 -2.38
N LEU A 122 -11.52 -8.95 -3.25
CA LEU A 122 -12.88 -9.38 -3.00
C LEU A 122 -12.93 -10.52 -1.97
N ILE A 123 -12.09 -11.55 -2.14
CA ILE A 123 -11.95 -12.69 -1.21
C ILE A 123 -11.55 -12.18 0.18
N GLN A 124 -10.59 -11.27 0.26
CA GLN A 124 -10.20 -10.65 1.53
C GLN A 124 -11.29 -9.74 2.11
N GLY A 125 -12.33 -9.39 1.35
CA GLY A 125 -13.41 -8.52 1.82
C GLY A 125 -13.03 -7.03 1.90
N GLU A 126 -11.89 -6.62 1.35
CA GLU A 126 -11.42 -5.22 1.35
C GLU A 126 -12.30 -4.33 0.47
N ARG A 127 -12.80 -4.86 -0.65
CA ARG A 127 -13.61 -4.10 -1.62
C ARG A 127 -15.12 -4.18 -1.41
N ILE A 128 -15.58 -5.00 -0.48
CA ILE A 128 -17.02 -5.07 -0.15
C ILE A 128 -17.51 -3.71 0.37
N HIS A 129 -16.63 -2.78 0.74
CA HIS A 129 -17.00 -1.56 1.48
C HIS A 129 -16.92 -0.25 0.69
N SER A 130 -16.52 -0.28 -0.58
CA SER A 130 -16.33 0.93 -1.41
C SER A 130 -17.48 1.15 -2.38
N SER A 131 -18.24 2.24 -2.19
CA SER A 131 -19.30 2.69 -3.11
C SER A 131 -18.80 3.06 -4.51
N ASN A 132 -17.49 3.27 -4.66
CA ASN A 132 -16.83 3.65 -5.91
C ASN A 132 -15.98 2.50 -6.49
N SER A 133 -16.15 1.27 -5.99
CA SER A 133 -15.48 0.10 -6.57
C SER A 133 -16.38 -0.56 -7.60
N ASN A 134 -15.77 -1.17 -8.62
CA ASN A 134 -16.46 -2.04 -9.59
C ASN A 134 -17.25 -3.18 -8.91
N ASN A 135 -16.98 -3.44 -7.62
CA ASN A 135 -17.61 -4.48 -6.81
C ASN A 135 -18.82 -3.98 -5.99
N ALA A 136 -19.21 -2.71 -6.12
CA ALA A 136 -20.43 -2.19 -5.47
C ALA A 136 -21.69 -2.96 -5.92
N GLU A 137 -21.65 -3.60 -7.09
CA GLU A 137 -22.71 -4.46 -7.61
C GLU A 137 -23.02 -5.66 -6.71
N TYR A 138 -22.02 -6.26 -6.05
CA TYR A 138 -22.22 -7.44 -5.21
C TYR A 138 -22.98 -7.13 -3.92
N LEU A 139 -22.81 -5.91 -3.39
CA LEU A 139 -23.53 -5.46 -2.21
C LEU A 139 -24.87 -4.81 -2.51
N LYS A 140 -25.08 -4.33 -3.74
CA LYS A 140 -26.30 -3.61 -4.10
C LYS A 140 -27.58 -4.34 -3.69
N PRO A 141 -27.72 -5.67 -3.89
CA PRO A 141 -28.91 -6.39 -3.45
C PRO A 141 -29.10 -6.40 -1.93
N TYR A 142 -28.05 -6.22 -1.14
CA TYR A 142 -28.07 -6.35 0.33
C TYR A 142 -28.15 -5.00 1.06
N ILE A 143 -27.92 -3.89 0.37
CA ILE A 143 -27.95 -2.54 0.98
C ILE A 143 -29.39 -2.13 1.34
N GLU A 144 -30.36 -2.56 0.54
CA GLU A 144 -31.77 -2.20 0.67
C GLU A 144 -32.57 -3.23 1.50
N GLU A 145 -31.95 -4.36 1.84
CA GLU A 145 -32.59 -5.45 2.59
C GLU A 145 -32.72 -5.12 4.07
N ASP A 146 -33.83 -5.54 4.67
CA ASP A 146 -34.06 -5.34 6.09
C ASP A 146 -33.15 -6.24 6.95
N ILE A 147 -32.88 -5.79 8.18
CA ILE A 147 -31.96 -6.50 9.09
C ILE A 147 -32.37 -7.95 9.38
N LYS A 148 -33.67 -8.29 9.35
CA LYS A 148 -34.11 -9.68 9.60
C LYS A 148 -33.78 -10.55 8.41
N THR A 149 -33.98 -10.06 7.19
CA THR A 149 -33.61 -10.76 5.95
C THR A 149 -32.10 -10.98 5.90
N LEU A 150 -31.31 -9.95 6.19
CA LEU A 150 -29.85 -10.08 6.28
C LEU A 150 -29.42 -11.13 7.31
N ILE A 151 -30.05 -11.17 8.50
CA ILE A 151 -29.77 -12.20 9.51
C ILE A 151 -30.09 -13.61 9.00
N GLN A 152 -31.17 -13.79 8.23
CA GLN A 152 -31.52 -15.10 7.67
C GLN A 152 -30.49 -15.57 6.63
N LEU A 153 -30.05 -14.69 5.76
CA LEU A 153 -29.00 -14.98 4.78
C LEU A 153 -27.66 -15.25 5.46
N ALA A 154 -27.29 -14.44 6.45
CA ALA A 154 -26.07 -14.63 7.24
C ALA A 154 -26.01 -15.97 8.00
N LYS A 155 -27.16 -16.57 8.36
CA LYS A 155 -27.21 -17.93 8.94
C LYS A 155 -26.82 -19.03 7.95
N LYS A 156 -26.88 -18.74 6.65
CA LYS A 156 -26.47 -19.62 5.55
C LYS A 156 -25.06 -19.29 5.06
N ASP A 157 -24.28 -18.54 5.86
CA ASP A 157 -22.93 -18.10 5.52
C ASP A 157 -22.84 -17.22 4.27
N ASP A 158 -23.92 -16.50 3.95
CA ASP A 158 -23.88 -15.48 2.92
C ASP A 158 -22.94 -14.34 3.34
N VAL A 159 -21.79 -14.27 2.69
CA VAL A 159 -20.68 -13.35 3.01
C VAL A 159 -21.06 -11.89 2.75
N TYR A 160 -21.93 -11.62 1.78
CA TYR A 160 -22.40 -10.28 1.48
C TYR A 160 -23.45 -9.83 2.49
N ALA A 161 -24.35 -10.73 2.91
CA ALA A 161 -25.27 -10.43 4.00
C ALA A 161 -24.52 -10.16 5.31
N LEU A 162 -23.51 -10.97 5.64
CA LEU A 162 -22.66 -10.76 6.81
C LEU A 162 -21.93 -9.41 6.76
N ALA A 163 -21.39 -9.03 5.60
CA ALA A 163 -20.73 -7.74 5.40
C ALA A 163 -21.71 -6.56 5.49
N SER A 164 -22.92 -6.71 4.97
CA SER A 164 -23.98 -5.69 5.10
C SER A 164 -24.43 -5.52 6.54
N ILE A 165 -24.56 -6.60 7.33
CA ILE A 165 -24.89 -6.53 8.76
C ILE A 165 -23.88 -5.66 9.54
N ILE A 166 -22.60 -5.71 9.20
CA ILE A 166 -21.57 -4.91 9.89
C ILE A 166 -21.88 -3.41 9.83
N ARG A 167 -22.48 -2.95 8.73
CA ARG A 167 -22.72 -1.52 8.43
C ARG A 167 -24.17 -1.10 8.60
N HIS A 168 -25.08 -2.06 8.74
CA HIS A 168 -26.51 -1.78 8.76
C HIS A 168 -26.86 -0.89 9.97
N PRO A 169 -27.57 0.24 9.79
CA PRO A 169 -27.87 1.18 10.89
C PRO A 169 -28.59 0.54 12.08
N GLU A 170 -29.44 -0.45 11.82
CA GLU A 170 -30.18 -1.17 12.87
C GLU A 170 -29.37 -2.32 13.51
N ALA A 171 -28.17 -2.63 13.02
CA ALA A 171 -27.38 -3.70 13.58
C ALA A 171 -26.80 -3.29 14.94
N THR A 172 -27.17 -4.04 15.98
CA THR A 172 -26.54 -3.86 17.29
C THR A 172 -25.05 -4.17 17.23
N SER A 173 -24.26 -3.53 18.08
CA SER A 173 -22.82 -3.82 18.19
C SER A 173 -22.53 -5.32 18.37
N LYS A 174 -23.35 -6.04 19.14
CA LYS A 174 -23.22 -7.50 19.33
C LYS A 174 -23.43 -8.27 18.02
N LEU A 175 -24.43 -7.87 17.23
CA LEU A 175 -24.73 -8.49 15.94
C LEU A 175 -23.61 -8.22 14.92
N SER A 176 -23.14 -6.99 14.80
CA SER A 176 -22.03 -6.63 13.89
C SER A 176 -20.75 -7.40 14.23
N SER A 177 -20.41 -7.57 15.52
CA SER A 177 -19.25 -8.39 15.89
C SER A 177 -19.46 -9.88 15.68
N LYS A 178 -20.69 -10.40 15.81
CA LYS A 178 -20.97 -11.80 15.44
C LYS A 178 -20.77 -12.00 13.93
N ALA A 179 -21.25 -11.07 13.11
CA ALA A 179 -21.07 -11.11 11.66
C ALA A 179 -19.58 -11.02 11.28
N ALA A 180 -18.84 -10.08 11.87
CA ALA A 180 -17.39 -9.94 11.64
C ALA A 180 -16.61 -11.21 12.03
N LYS A 181 -16.90 -11.81 13.18
CA LYS A 181 -16.28 -13.09 13.57
C LYS A 181 -16.62 -14.21 12.60
N ARG A 182 -17.84 -14.26 12.09
CA ARG A 182 -18.23 -15.27 11.09
C ARG A 182 -17.51 -15.05 9.77
N LEU A 183 -17.39 -13.81 9.29
CA LEU A 183 -16.59 -13.47 8.11
C LEU A 183 -15.12 -13.86 8.26
N LEU A 184 -14.55 -13.65 9.46
CA LEU A 184 -13.18 -14.06 9.75
C LEU A 184 -13.00 -15.57 9.58
N ILE A 185 -13.95 -16.37 10.08
CA ILE A 185 -13.95 -17.84 9.89
C ILE A 185 -14.06 -18.20 8.41
N LEU A 186 -14.89 -17.49 7.63
CA LEU A 186 -15.07 -17.74 6.20
C LEU A 186 -13.89 -17.30 5.33
N GLY A 187 -12.93 -16.55 5.87
CA GLY A 187 -11.71 -16.11 5.16
C GLY A 187 -11.74 -14.64 4.70
N HIS A 188 -12.86 -13.95 4.89
CA HIS A 188 -13.04 -12.53 4.56
C HIS A 188 -12.45 -11.62 5.67
N SER A 189 -11.12 -11.70 5.85
CA SER A 189 -10.37 -11.06 6.94
C SER A 189 -10.37 -9.55 6.94
N GLY A 190 -10.29 -8.92 5.76
CA GLY A 190 -10.10 -7.48 5.61
C GLY A 190 -11.17 -6.69 6.37
N SER A 191 -12.44 -6.83 5.98
CA SER A 191 -13.55 -6.14 6.64
C SER A 191 -13.86 -6.67 8.03
N ALA A 192 -13.70 -7.97 8.26
CA ALA A 192 -13.91 -8.61 9.55
C ALA A 192 -12.97 -8.04 10.62
N LEU A 193 -11.66 -8.09 10.37
CA LEU A 193 -10.65 -7.58 11.27
C LEU A 193 -10.76 -6.06 11.41
N GLY A 194 -11.02 -5.33 10.32
CA GLY A 194 -11.21 -3.88 10.40
C GLY A 194 -12.34 -3.49 11.36
N THR A 195 -13.46 -4.22 11.31
CA THR A 195 -14.59 -4.04 12.24
C THR A 195 -14.23 -4.38 13.68
N LEU A 196 -13.55 -5.51 13.89
CA LEU A 196 -13.17 -5.97 15.23
C LEU A 196 -12.14 -5.03 15.86
N ILE A 197 -11.14 -4.58 15.11
CA ILE A 197 -10.11 -3.63 15.55
C ILE A 197 -10.76 -2.27 15.85
N ALA A 198 -11.57 -1.72 14.94
CA ALA A 198 -12.27 -0.45 15.19
C ALA A 198 -13.06 -0.48 16.49
N ARG A 199 -13.82 -1.55 16.73
CA ARG A 199 -14.63 -1.68 17.93
C ARG A 199 -13.77 -1.63 19.20
N GLU A 200 -12.69 -2.39 19.22
CA GLU A 200 -11.83 -2.45 20.41
C GLU A 200 -11.05 -1.14 20.61
N LEU A 201 -10.60 -0.48 19.53
CA LEU A 201 -10.00 0.87 19.62
C LEU A 201 -11.00 1.92 20.12
N VAL A 202 -12.25 1.89 19.66
CA VAL A 202 -13.32 2.77 20.15
C VAL A 202 -13.60 2.49 21.63
N SER A 203 -13.67 1.23 22.04
CA SER A 203 -13.86 0.84 23.44
C SER A 203 -12.70 1.32 24.32
N ALA A 204 -11.46 1.18 23.85
CA ALA A 204 -10.27 1.69 24.51
C ALA A 204 -10.38 3.21 24.68
N LYS A 205 -10.62 3.95 23.59
CA LYS A 205 -10.78 5.40 23.61
C LYS A 205 -11.81 5.88 24.65
N HIS A 206 -13.00 5.28 24.68
CA HIS A 206 -14.05 5.67 25.63
C HIS A 206 -13.69 5.37 27.10
N SER A 207 -12.84 4.37 27.33
CA SER A 207 -12.44 3.95 28.68
C SER A 207 -11.18 4.67 29.16
N LYS A 208 -10.50 5.41 28.28
CA LYS A 208 -9.28 6.14 28.60
C LYS A 208 -9.56 7.22 29.64
N GLY A 209 -8.80 7.21 30.73
CA GLY A 209 -8.96 8.14 31.85
C GLY A 209 -10.15 7.88 32.78
N THR A 210 -11.03 6.92 32.46
CA THR A 210 -12.20 6.56 33.29
C THR A 210 -12.11 5.15 33.88
N ASP A 211 -11.63 4.18 33.09
CA ASP A 211 -11.44 2.80 33.51
C ASP A 211 -10.17 2.24 32.83
N ASN A 212 -9.05 2.34 33.54
CA ASN A 212 -7.75 1.92 33.01
C ASN A 212 -7.70 0.42 32.67
N ASN A 213 -8.37 -0.42 33.45
CA ASN A 213 -8.41 -1.86 33.18
C ASN A 213 -9.14 -2.14 31.86
N LYS A 214 -10.33 -1.54 31.68
CA LYS A 214 -11.08 -1.70 30.44
C LYS A 214 -10.38 -1.09 29.22
N TYR A 215 -9.66 0.02 29.42
CA TYR A 215 -8.79 0.61 28.39
C TYR A 215 -7.74 -0.40 27.92
N LEU A 216 -6.94 -0.94 28.85
CA LEU A 216 -5.87 -1.89 28.53
C LEU A 216 -6.40 -3.19 27.90
N VAL A 217 -7.50 -3.75 28.43
CA VAL A 217 -8.14 -4.94 27.86
C VAL A 217 -8.58 -4.72 26.42
N SER A 218 -9.19 -3.57 26.14
CA SER A 218 -9.66 -3.25 24.78
C SER A 218 -8.46 -3.00 23.83
N LEU A 219 -7.43 -2.29 24.30
CA LEU A 219 -6.21 -2.05 23.51
C LEU A 219 -5.50 -3.37 23.16
N LYS A 220 -5.32 -4.28 24.13
CA LYS A 220 -4.75 -5.62 23.89
C LYS A 220 -5.55 -6.40 22.85
N ARG A 221 -6.90 -6.38 22.93
CA ARG A 221 -7.76 -7.05 21.92
C ARG A 221 -7.60 -6.48 20.52
N ALA A 222 -7.51 -5.15 20.38
CA ALA A 222 -7.24 -4.52 19.09
C ALA A 222 -5.89 -4.99 18.51
N LEU A 223 -4.86 -5.11 19.35
CA LEU A 223 -3.54 -5.60 18.96
C LEU A 223 -3.56 -7.09 18.61
N ILE A 224 -4.31 -7.93 19.34
CA ILE A 224 -4.50 -9.35 19.02
C ILE A 224 -5.09 -9.53 17.62
N TYR A 225 -6.14 -8.77 17.28
CA TYR A 225 -6.73 -8.84 15.94
C TYR A 225 -5.80 -8.28 14.86
N THR A 226 -5.00 -7.25 15.19
CA THR A 226 -4.02 -6.70 14.27
C THR A 226 -2.93 -7.73 13.99
N GLU A 227 -2.36 -8.35 15.02
CA GLU A 227 -1.34 -9.38 14.88
C GLU A 227 -1.86 -10.62 14.16
N PHE A 228 -3.10 -11.04 14.43
CA PHE A 228 -3.76 -12.09 13.65
C PHE A 228 -3.76 -11.76 12.15
N GLY A 229 -4.06 -10.51 11.77
CA GLY A 229 -3.99 -10.09 10.36
C GLY A 229 -2.56 -10.16 9.80
N LEU A 230 -1.57 -9.77 10.60
CA LEU A 230 -0.16 -9.86 10.22
C LEU A 230 0.32 -11.32 10.05
N MET A 231 -0.14 -12.25 10.89
CA MET A 231 0.13 -13.69 10.74
C MET A 231 -0.39 -14.24 9.41
N ARG A 232 -1.49 -13.69 8.91
CA ARG A 232 -2.10 -14.03 7.61
C ARG A 232 -1.48 -13.31 6.41
N ASN A 233 -0.35 -12.64 6.61
CA ASN A 233 0.23 -11.75 5.60
C ASN A 233 -0.84 -10.77 5.08
N ASN A 234 -1.56 -10.08 5.97
CA ASN A 234 -2.50 -9.04 5.59
C ASN A 234 -2.26 -7.79 6.45
N VAL A 235 -1.57 -6.81 5.87
CA VAL A 235 -1.20 -5.57 6.58
C VAL A 235 -2.29 -4.49 6.49
N SER A 236 -3.37 -4.69 5.74
CA SER A 236 -4.40 -3.68 5.48
C SER A 236 -5.01 -3.12 6.75
N ASN A 237 -5.20 -3.98 7.75
CA ASN A 237 -5.83 -3.61 9.01
C ASN A 237 -4.88 -2.92 10.00
N LEU A 238 -3.55 -3.01 9.76
CA LEU A 238 -2.55 -2.29 10.55
C LEU A 238 -2.78 -0.77 10.49
N VAL A 239 -3.29 -0.26 9.37
CA VAL A 239 -3.58 1.17 9.18
C VAL A 239 -4.51 1.75 10.23
N MET A 240 -5.44 0.94 10.76
CA MET A 240 -6.42 1.40 11.74
C MET A 240 -5.76 1.65 13.09
N LEU A 241 -4.88 0.74 13.50
CA LEU A 241 -4.06 0.91 14.69
C LEU A 241 -3.12 2.11 14.52
N LEU A 242 -2.36 2.16 13.42
CA LEU A 242 -1.41 3.24 13.15
C LEU A 242 -2.08 4.62 13.12
N SER A 243 -3.27 4.72 12.51
CA SER A 243 -4.06 5.95 12.49
C SER A 243 -4.51 6.36 13.88
N SER A 244 -4.94 5.41 14.72
CA SER A 244 -5.34 5.70 16.10
C SER A 244 -4.16 6.20 16.94
N VAL A 245 -2.98 5.57 16.79
CA VAL A 245 -1.75 6.03 17.46
C VAL A 245 -1.34 7.41 16.98
N GLN A 246 -1.39 7.67 15.67
CA GLN A 246 -1.07 8.98 15.11
C GLN A 246 -2.01 10.08 15.61
N GLN A 247 -3.29 9.79 15.76
CA GLN A 247 -4.27 10.73 16.32
C GLN A 247 -3.96 11.08 17.77
N ASN A 248 -3.47 10.11 18.57
CA ASN A 248 -3.02 10.38 19.92
C ASN A 248 -1.80 11.31 19.97
N GLN A 249 -0.82 11.10 19.08
CA GLN A 249 0.41 11.91 19.02
C GLN A 249 0.18 13.36 18.56
N LYS A 250 -0.87 13.63 17.78
CA LYS A 250 -1.21 14.98 17.28
C LYS A 250 -2.02 15.81 18.29
N ASP A 251 -1.77 15.62 19.59
CA ASP A 251 -2.38 16.36 20.71
C ASP A 251 -3.92 16.32 20.80
N ARG A 252 -4.58 15.33 20.18
CA ARG A 252 -6.05 15.24 20.22
C ARG A 252 -6.58 14.42 21.40
N ASN A 253 -5.73 13.72 22.16
CA ASN A 253 -6.12 12.71 23.17
C ASN A 253 -7.18 11.70 22.68
N ASP A 254 -7.42 11.66 21.38
CA ASP A 254 -8.55 11.02 20.73
C ASP A 254 -8.19 9.62 20.20
N GLY A 255 -6.99 9.15 20.49
CA GLY A 255 -6.43 7.89 20.05
C GLY A 255 -5.86 7.05 21.19
N VAL A 256 -5.32 5.88 20.82
CA VAL A 256 -4.66 4.96 21.77
C VAL A 256 -3.17 5.25 21.87
N ASN A 257 -2.56 4.92 23.02
CA ASN A 257 -1.13 5.08 23.23
C ASN A 257 -0.48 3.71 23.48
N LEU A 258 0.39 3.28 22.58
CA LEU A 258 1.10 2.00 22.73
C LEU A 258 2.11 2.02 23.88
N ALA A 259 2.55 3.20 24.33
CA ALA A 259 3.43 3.32 25.49
C ALA A 259 2.77 2.90 26.82
N ASP A 260 1.44 2.74 26.83
CA ASP A 260 0.72 2.27 28.01
C ASP A 260 0.84 0.75 28.21
N LEU A 261 1.49 0.04 27.28
CA LEU A 261 1.73 -1.40 27.32
C LEU A 261 3.19 -1.71 27.68
N GLN A 262 3.38 -2.82 28.39
CA GLN A 262 4.66 -3.38 28.77
C GLN A 262 5.07 -4.55 27.85
N GLN A 263 6.33 -4.96 27.89
CA GLN A 263 6.81 -6.08 27.08
C GLN A 263 6.05 -7.40 27.34
N ILE A 264 5.66 -7.65 28.60
CA ILE A 264 4.84 -8.81 28.98
C ILE A 264 3.49 -8.80 28.25
N ASP A 265 2.91 -7.62 28.01
CA ASP A 265 1.65 -7.48 27.29
C ASP A 265 1.80 -7.89 25.82
N PHE A 266 2.93 -7.55 25.19
CA PHE A 266 3.20 -7.96 23.81
C PHE A 266 3.38 -9.47 23.66
N ASN A 267 3.95 -10.15 24.67
CA ASN A 267 4.01 -11.61 24.68
C ASN A 267 2.60 -12.22 24.84
N GLU A 268 1.76 -11.67 25.72
CA GLU A 268 0.37 -12.10 25.88
C GLU A 268 -0.44 -11.91 24.60
N ILE A 269 -0.25 -10.77 23.93
CA ILE A 269 -0.88 -10.45 22.63
C ILE A 269 -0.47 -11.48 21.58
N HIS A 270 0.82 -11.81 21.49
CA HIS A 270 1.34 -12.80 20.54
C HIS A 270 0.69 -14.17 20.74
N GLU A 271 0.76 -14.71 21.97
CA GLU A 271 0.19 -16.03 22.28
C GLU A 271 -1.33 -16.06 22.07
N SER A 272 -2.02 -14.96 22.40
CA SER A 272 -3.46 -14.84 22.18
C SER A 272 -3.83 -14.77 20.71
N ALA A 273 -3.05 -14.07 19.88
CA ALA A 273 -3.23 -14.01 18.43
C ALA A 273 -3.01 -15.38 17.80
N LYS A 274 -1.96 -16.10 18.23
CA LYS A 274 -1.65 -17.46 17.79
C LYS A 274 -2.76 -18.45 18.17
N ALA A 275 -3.24 -18.40 19.41
CA ALA A 275 -4.34 -19.23 19.86
C ALA A 275 -5.65 -18.92 19.11
N LEU A 276 -5.90 -17.64 18.79
CA LEU A 276 -7.04 -17.25 17.95
C LEU A 276 -6.90 -17.80 16.52
N TYR A 277 -5.71 -17.70 15.93
CA TYR A 277 -5.39 -18.26 14.61
C TYR A 277 -5.69 -19.77 14.54
N GLN A 278 -5.11 -20.54 15.48
CA GLN A 278 -5.31 -21.98 15.57
C GLN A 278 -6.79 -22.35 15.73
N ARG A 279 -7.49 -21.67 16.66
CA ARG A 279 -8.91 -21.92 16.90
C ARG A 279 -9.77 -21.64 15.67
N ILE A 280 -9.46 -20.61 14.88
CA ILE A 280 -10.22 -20.33 13.67
C ILE A 280 -9.94 -21.39 12.59
N ASN A 281 -8.69 -21.83 12.43
CA ASN A 281 -8.38 -22.97 11.56
C ASN A 281 -9.11 -24.25 11.98
N GLU A 282 -9.21 -24.54 13.28
CA GLU A 282 -10.04 -25.66 13.78
C GLU A 282 -11.52 -25.50 13.39
N TYR A 283 -12.09 -24.31 13.54
CA TYR A 283 -13.47 -24.05 13.09
C TYR A 283 -13.63 -24.20 11.58
N ARG A 284 -12.64 -23.76 10.79
CA ARG A 284 -12.62 -23.90 9.33
C ARG A 284 -12.59 -25.37 8.92
N ALA A 285 -11.68 -26.16 9.51
CA ALA A 285 -11.58 -27.59 9.27
C ALA A 285 -12.90 -28.32 9.60
N ASN A 286 -13.55 -27.99 10.72
CA ASN A 286 -14.85 -28.54 11.09
C ASN A 286 -15.99 -28.17 10.12
N MET A 287 -15.80 -27.13 9.30
CA MET A 287 -16.73 -26.71 8.26
C MET A 287 -16.33 -27.21 6.86
N GLY A 288 -15.24 -27.97 6.74
CA GLY A 288 -14.70 -28.39 5.44
C GLY A 288 -14.11 -27.23 4.62
N LEU A 289 -13.64 -26.17 5.29
CA LEU A 289 -12.93 -25.06 4.66
C LEU A 289 -11.42 -25.26 4.79
N ASP A 290 -10.68 -24.87 3.75
CA ASP A 290 -9.21 -24.88 3.69
C ASP A 290 -8.59 -24.11 4.86
N SER A 291 -7.37 -24.46 5.27
CA SER A 291 -6.68 -23.71 6.32
C SER A 291 -6.24 -22.33 5.81
N PHE A 292 -5.93 -21.38 6.71
CA PHE A 292 -5.40 -20.09 6.29
C PHE A 292 -4.07 -20.20 5.55
N GLU A 293 -3.22 -21.13 5.93
CA GLU A 293 -1.95 -21.42 5.27
C GLU A 293 -2.14 -21.81 3.79
N GLU A 294 -3.24 -22.47 3.45
CA GLU A 294 -3.55 -22.88 2.07
C GLU A 294 -4.10 -21.73 1.21
N ILE A 295 -4.74 -20.72 1.81
CA ILE A 295 -5.39 -19.63 1.06
C ILE A 295 -4.58 -18.32 1.03
N ASP A 296 -3.70 -18.10 2.00
CA ASP A 296 -2.95 -16.84 2.14
C ASP A 296 -1.61 -16.85 1.36
N ASP A 297 -1.17 -17.99 0.83
CA ASP A 297 0.03 -18.11 -0.01
C ASP A 297 -0.30 -17.83 -1.49
N ASN A 298 -0.42 -16.54 -1.83
CA ASN A 298 -0.57 -16.11 -3.22
C ASN A 298 0.21 -14.83 -3.54
N LYS A 299 0.48 -14.65 -4.84
CA LYS A 299 1.29 -13.56 -5.36
C LYS A 299 0.64 -12.19 -5.15
N GLU A 300 -0.68 -12.11 -5.27
CA GLU A 300 -1.44 -10.89 -5.03
C GLU A 300 -1.22 -10.39 -3.61
N ALA A 301 -1.24 -11.29 -2.62
CA ALA A 301 -0.95 -10.98 -1.24
C ALA A 301 0.47 -10.41 -1.13
N GLU A 302 1.49 -11.07 -1.67
CA GLU A 302 2.86 -10.57 -1.57
C GLU A 302 3.01 -9.15 -2.14
N VAL A 303 2.52 -8.92 -3.37
CA VAL A 303 2.65 -7.62 -4.05
C VAL A 303 1.89 -6.53 -3.31
N ASP A 304 0.63 -6.77 -2.97
CA ASP A 304 -0.25 -5.79 -2.32
C ASP A 304 0.24 -5.43 -0.91
N ASN A 305 0.67 -6.43 -0.13
CA ASN A 305 1.21 -6.20 1.22
C ASN A 305 2.57 -5.51 1.17
N SER A 306 3.44 -5.88 0.23
CA SER A 306 4.74 -5.22 0.07
C SER A 306 4.58 -3.72 -0.23
N TYR A 307 3.62 -3.36 -1.07
CA TYR A 307 3.31 -1.97 -1.37
C TYR A 307 2.72 -1.23 -0.16
N LYS A 308 1.72 -1.83 0.51
CA LYS A 308 1.11 -1.24 1.71
C LYS A 308 2.13 -1.03 2.83
N LEU A 309 2.98 -2.04 3.07
CA LEU A 309 4.05 -1.96 4.06
C LEU A 309 5.08 -0.88 3.71
N PHE A 310 5.47 -0.79 2.44
CA PHE A 310 6.31 0.31 1.96
C PHE A 310 5.68 1.66 2.29
N ALA A 311 4.41 1.86 1.94
CA ALA A 311 3.69 3.11 2.18
C ALA A 311 3.60 3.44 3.67
N TYR A 312 3.28 2.46 4.53
CA TYR A 312 3.18 2.68 5.97
C TYR A 312 4.54 3.02 6.58
N ASN A 313 5.59 2.28 6.23
CA ASN A 313 6.90 2.40 6.86
C ASN A 313 7.74 3.58 6.35
N ASN A 314 7.54 3.99 5.10
CA ASN A 314 8.39 5.01 4.47
C ASN A 314 7.67 6.34 4.22
N ILE A 315 6.33 6.34 4.11
CA ILE A 315 5.57 7.53 3.71
C ILE A 315 4.65 8.00 4.84
N VAL A 316 3.67 7.19 5.23
CA VAL A 316 2.50 7.67 6.00
C VAL A 316 2.74 7.63 7.51
N TYR A 317 3.36 6.55 8.02
CA TYR A 317 3.47 6.28 9.46
C TYR A 317 4.91 6.02 9.90
N LYS A 318 5.90 6.48 9.13
CA LYS A 318 7.34 6.27 9.40
C LYS A 318 7.72 6.54 10.86
N GLY A 319 7.32 7.69 11.41
CA GLY A 319 7.65 8.05 12.80
C GLY A 319 7.06 7.10 13.85
N ILE A 320 5.91 6.47 13.59
CA ILE A 320 5.30 5.48 14.48
C ILE A 320 5.98 4.14 14.28
N MET A 321 6.19 3.71 13.03
CA MET A 321 6.79 2.42 12.73
C MET A 321 8.26 2.37 13.17
N ASP A 322 9.02 3.46 13.08
CA ASP A 322 10.40 3.55 13.58
C ASP A 322 10.48 3.74 15.10
N SER A 323 9.35 4.03 15.75
CA SER A 323 9.29 4.25 17.20
C SER A 323 9.63 2.97 17.98
N PRO A 324 10.29 3.09 19.15
CA PRO A 324 10.43 1.98 20.11
C PRO A 324 9.10 1.41 20.59
N LEU A 325 8.01 2.16 20.43
CA LEU A 325 6.65 1.74 20.81
C LEU A 325 6.03 0.73 19.83
N PHE A 326 6.58 0.62 18.62
CA PHE A 326 6.09 -0.35 17.64
C PHE A 326 6.69 -1.74 17.95
N PRO A 327 5.88 -2.82 18.02
CA PRO A 327 6.37 -4.13 18.41
C PRO A 327 7.51 -4.61 17.49
N THR A 328 8.69 -4.83 18.07
CA THR A 328 9.87 -5.28 17.34
C THR A 328 9.68 -6.70 16.77
N THR A 329 8.94 -7.55 17.48
CA THR A 329 8.52 -8.88 17.03
C THR A 329 7.71 -8.82 15.76
N TRP A 330 6.83 -7.83 15.59
CA TRP A 330 6.06 -7.69 14.36
C TRP A 330 6.95 -7.34 13.18
N LYS A 331 7.95 -6.46 13.40
CA LYS A 331 8.93 -6.10 12.36
C LYS A 331 9.71 -7.33 11.86
N SER A 332 10.16 -8.18 12.77
CA SER A 332 10.98 -9.34 12.42
C SER A 332 10.17 -10.51 11.87
N LEU A 333 8.98 -10.78 12.41
CA LEU A 333 8.19 -11.96 12.07
C LEU A 333 7.28 -11.74 10.85
N TYR A 334 6.61 -10.59 10.77
CA TYR A 334 5.51 -10.39 9.82
C TYR A 334 5.81 -9.33 8.76
N LEU A 335 6.51 -8.27 9.12
CA LEU A 335 6.80 -7.16 8.20
C LEU A 335 8.06 -7.43 7.38
N LYS A 336 8.06 -8.57 6.69
CA LYS A 336 9.22 -9.06 5.93
C LYS A 336 9.60 -8.06 4.85
N SER A 337 10.90 -7.74 4.79
CA SER A 337 11.48 -6.96 3.69
C SER A 337 11.62 -7.84 2.44
N THR A 338 10.50 -8.08 1.75
CA THR A 338 10.46 -8.76 0.44
C THR A 338 11.27 -7.99 -0.60
N HIS A 339 11.59 -8.64 -1.73
CA HIS A 339 12.24 -7.96 -2.85
C HIS A 339 11.37 -6.81 -3.39
N CYS A 340 10.05 -6.97 -3.41
CA CYS A 340 9.11 -5.90 -3.76
C CYS A 340 9.19 -4.71 -2.79
N TYR A 341 9.14 -4.95 -1.48
CA TYR A 341 9.28 -3.90 -0.47
C TYR A 341 10.61 -3.13 -0.64
N LYS A 342 11.72 -3.85 -0.86
CA LYS A 342 13.03 -3.25 -1.09
C LYS A 342 13.05 -2.40 -2.35
N ARG A 343 12.52 -2.91 -3.47
CA ARG A 343 12.41 -2.16 -4.74
C ARG A 343 11.59 -0.89 -4.58
N TYR A 344 10.43 -0.94 -3.93
CA TYR A 344 9.64 0.27 -3.68
C TYR A 344 10.39 1.29 -2.81
N THR A 345 11.07 0.82 -1.77
CA THR A 345 11.87 1.68 -0.88
C THR A 345 12.99 2.39 -1.63
N GLU A 346 13.78 1.66 -2.43
CA GLU A 346 14.87 2.24 -3.22
C GLU A 346 14.34 3.16 -4.33
N MET A 347 13.26 2.78 -5.02
CA MET A 347 12.61 3.62 -6.02
C MET A 347 12.11 4.94 -5.42
N HIS A 348 11.58 4.91 -4.19
CA HIS A 348 11.13 6.10 -3.49
C HIS A 348 12.29 7.04 -3.15
N LYS A 349 13.39 6.50 -2.59
CA LYS A 349 14.61 7.28 -2.32
C LYS A 349 15.16 7.91 -3.58
N PHE A 350 15.22 7.13 -4.67
CA PHE A 350 15.66 7.61 -5.97
C PHE A 350 14.79 8.77 -6.47
N LYS A 351 13.46 8.62 -6.44
CA LYS A 351 12.51 9.65 -6.91
C LYS A 351 12.51 10.92 -6.07
N LEU A 352 12.65 10.81 -4.75
CA LEU A 352 12.59 11.97 -3.84
C LEU A 352 13.92 12.70 -3.66
N HIS A 353 15.05 12.01 -3.75
CA HIS A 353 16.35 12.58 -3.37
C HIS A 353 17.35 12.57 -4.52
N GLU A 354 17.62 11.41 -5.11
CA GLU A 354 18.68 11.26 -6.11
C GLU A 354 18.30 11.93 -7.45
N LEU A 355 17.10 11.66 -7.96
CA LEU A 355 16.63 12.15 -9.25
C LEU A 355 16.48 13.69 -9.28
N PRO A 356 15.86 14.35 -8.28
CA PRO A 356 15.80 15.81 -8.25
C PRO A 356 17.18 16.47 -8.18
N ALA A 357 18.12 15.89 -7.42
CA ALA A 357 19.49 16.41 -7.34
C ALA A 357 20.21 16.33 -8.69
N ILE A 358 20.12 15.20 -9.39
CA ILE A 358 20.72 15.04 -10.72
C ILE A 358 20.05 15.97 -11.74
N LYS A 359 18.71 16.10 -11.70
CA LYS A 359 17.97 17.02 -12.58
C LYS A 359 18.36 18.48 -12.35
N LYS A 360 18.61 18.87 -11.10
CA LYS A 360 19.09 20.21 -10.76
C LYS A 360 20.48 20.46 -11.35
N GLU A 361 21.42 19.51 -11.21
CA GLU A 361 22.75 19.60 -11.83
C GLU A 361 22.67 19.72 -13.36
N ILE A 362 21.79 18.95 -14.01
CA ILE A 362 21.55 19.07 -15.46
C ILE A 362 21.00 20.46 -15.83
N ALA A 363 20.08 21.02 -15.02
CA ALA A 363 19.51 22.35 -15.29
C ALA A 363 20.56 23.45 -15.18
N GLU A 364 21.40 23.42 -14.14
CA GLU A 364 22.52 24.35 -13.93
C GLU A 364 23.55 24.27 -15.07
N LEU A 365 23.79 23.07 -15.61
CA LEU A 365 24.66 22.89 -16.78
C LEU A 365 24.04 23.41 -18.09
N LYS A 366 22.71 23.40 -18.21
CA LYS A 366 22.01 23.87 -19.42
C LYS A 366 21.86 25.40 -19.47
N GLU A 367 21.81 26.07 -18.32
CA GLU A 367 21.61 27.53 -18.25
C GLU A 367 22.63 28.36 -19.06
N PRO A 368 23.96 28.10 -18.97
CA PRO A 368 24.94 28.81 -19.80
C PRO A 368 24.79 28.52 -21.29
N LEU A 369 24.41 27.29 -21.66
CA LEU A 369 24.25 26.89 -23.07
C LEU A 369 23.11 27.62 -23.78
N VAL A 370 22.09 28.06 -23.03
CA VAL A 370 20.99 28.87 -23.55
C VAL A 370 21.46 30.31 -23.79
N GLN A 371 22.28 30.86 -22.89
CA GLN A 371 22.83 32.22 -23.02
C GLN A 371 23.82 32.36 -24.18
N PHE A 372 24.55 31.31 -24.54
CA PHE A 372 25.46 31.32 -25.70
C PHE A 372 24.78 31.16 -27.08
N LYS A 373 23.47 30.83 -27.11
CA LYS A 373 22.69 30.67 -28.35
C LYS A 373 21.81 31.89 -28.68
N GLN A 374 21.73 32.87 -27.78
CA GLN A 374 21.12 34.18 -28.01
C GLN A 374 22.21 35.16 -28.45
#